data_AF-A0A5J9SDK3-F1
#
_entry.id   AF-A0A5J9SDK3-F1
#
_cell.length_a   1.000
_cell.length_b   1.000
_cell.length_c   1.000
_cell.angle_alpha   90.00
_cell.angle_beta   90.00
_cell.angle_gamma   90.00
#
_symmetry.space_group_name_H-M   'P 1'
#
loop_
_entity.id
_entity.type
_entity.pdbx_description
1 polymer ?
#
loop_
_entity_poly.entity_id
_entity_poly.type
_entity_poly.pdbx_seq_one_letter_code
_entity_poly.pdbx_strand_id
1 'polypeptide(L)'
;MSWLCAPDQGADEGTTRSLERVVWRSTNTVKFVSIDTLCCCGGAGRSTCAHSRFAFTVTTWTMNLTTDKPMAWVKDSVLHCDELWALPGYEGLPRVHVKCPVVSLDNPDIICFLVSNCDILDTYEDRREWMIQVDMRSKALVAVEEFTADAWKADFHLPAKLQC
;
A
#
# COMPACT_ATOMS: atom_id res chain seq x y z
N MET A 1 -26.51 -5.47 4.96
CA MET A 1 -25.12 -5.11 4.56
C MET A 1 -24.18 -6.03 5.32
N SER A 2 -23.64 -7.04 4.65
CA SER A 2 -22.70 -8.00 5.25
C SER A 2 -21.32 -7.34 5.28
N TRP A 3 -20.78 -7.15 6.47
CA TRP A 3 -19.38 -6.81 6.67
C TRP A 3 -18.57 -8.05 6.31
N LEU A 4 -17.86 -8.02 5.17
CA LEU A 4 -16.82 -9.02 4.92
C LEU A 4 -15.74 -8.76 5.96
N CYS A 5 -15.62 -9.65 6.96
CA CYS A 5 -14.55 -9.57 7.94
C CYS A 5 -13.22 -9.58 7.19
N ALA A 6 -12.36 -8.59 7.47
CA ALA A 6 -10.97 -8.61 7.03
C ALA A 6 -10.31 -9.94 7.45
N PRO A 7 -9.31 -10.45 6.69
CA PRO A 7 -8.65 -11.70 7.03
C PRO A 7 -8.22 -11.71 8.50
N ASP A 8 -8.56 -12.80 9.20
CA ASP A 8 -8.08 -13.04 10.56
C ASP A 8 -6.56 -13.11 10.50
N GLN A 9 -5.91 -12.07 11.01
CA GLN A 9 -4.46 -12.05 11.20
C GLN A 9 -4.21 -13.03 12.33
N GLY A 10 -3.93 -14.29 11.97
CA GLY A 10 -3.67 -15.38 12.92
C GLY A 10 -2.86 -14.86 14.12
N ALA A 11 -3.41 -15.12 15.31
CA ALA A 11 -2.84 -14.70 16.58
C ALA A 11 -1.44 -15.30 16.77
N ASP A 12 -0.42 -14.55 16.37
CA ASP A 12 0.89 -14.54 16.99
C ASP A 12 1.09 -13.14 17.62
N GLU A 13 1.50 -13.14 18.88
CA GLU A 13 1.46 -12.01 19.82
C GLU A 13 2.08 -10.71 19.28
N GLY A 14 1.26 -9.67 19.22
CA GLY A 14 1.66 -8.29 18.91
C GLY A 14 0.70 -7.65 17.93
N THR A 15 -0.51 -7.33 18.39
CA THR A 15 -1.58 -6.70 17.60
C THR A 15 -1.08 -5.46 16.85
N THR A 16 -0.60 -5.69 15.63
CA THR A 16 -0.13 -4.65 14.73
C THR A 16 -1.38 -4.03 14.11
N ARG A 17 -1.76 -2.85 14.59
CA ARG A 17 -2.86 -2.09 13.98
C ARG A 17 -2.39 -1.58 12.62
N SER A 18 -2.83 -2.22 11.54
CA SER A 18 -2.65 -1.71 10.17
C SER A 18 -3.19 -0.30 10.08
N LEU A 19 -2.39 0.64 9.60
CA LEU A 19 -2.77 2.05 9.54
C LEU A 19 -3.60 2.36 8.30
N GLU A 20 -3.45 1.56 7.25
CA GLU A 20 -4.15 1.76 5.98
C GLU A 20 -4.55 0.41 5.39
N ARG A 21 -5.81 0.35 4.91
CA ARG A 21 -6.44 -0.85 4.37
C ARG A 21 -7.31 -0.47 3.18
N VAL A 22 -7.21 -1.23 2.09
CA VAL A 22 -8.11 -1.10 0.95
C VAL A 22 -8.71 -2.45 0.60
N VAL A 23 -9.98 -2.43 0.19
CA VAL A 23 -10.68 -3.57 -0.39
C VAL A 23 -11.01 -3.23 -1.82
N TRP A 24 -10.60 -4.08 -2.75
CA TRP A 24 -10.99 -4.06 -4.15
C TRP A 24 -11.87 -5.26 -4.44
N ARG A 25 -12.81 -5.10 -5.39
CA ARG A 25 -13.74 -6.16 -5.74
C ARG A 25 -13.96 -6.21 -7.25
N SER A 26 -13.86 -7.41 -7.81
CA SER A 26 -14.43 -7.78 -9.10
C SER A 26 -15.66 -8.68 -8.93
N THR A 27 -16.20 -9.21 -10.03
CA THR A 27 -17.41 -10.04 -10.04
C THR A 27 -17.33 -11.21 -9.06
N ASN A 28 -16.20 -11.94 -9.07
CA ASN A 28 -16.04 -13.18 -8.32
C ASN A 28 -14.86 -13.15 -7.33
N THR A 29 -14.22 -12.01 -7.14
CA THR A 29 -12.99 -11.94 -6.33
C THR A 29 -12.91 -10.64 -5.56
N VAL A 30 -12.46 -10.74 -4.31
CA VAL A 30 -12.15 -9.60 -3.45
C VAL A 30 -10.67 -9.62 -3.16
N LYS A 31 -10.01 -8.48 -3.32
CA LYS A 31 -8.62 -8.27 -2.93
C LYS A 31 -8.56 -7.34 -1.73
N PHE A 32 -7.78 -7.70 -0.73
CA PHE A 32 -7.53 -6.89 0.45
C PHE A 32 -6.04 -6.58 0.52
N VAL A 33 -5.71 -5.34 0.83
CA VAL A 33 -4.31 -4.90 1.02
C VAL A 33 -4.20 -4.23 2.38
N SER A 34 -3.20 -4.62 3.16
CA SER A 34 -2.83 -3.95 4.41
C SER A 34 -1.42 -3.39 4.31
N ILE A 35 -1.22 -2.27 4.99
CA ILE A 35 0.09 -1.73 5.28
C ILE A 35 0.24 -1.69 6.80
N ASP A 36 1.16 -2.51 7.29
CA ASP A 36 1.37 -2.76 8.71
C ASP A 36 2.72 -2.17 9.13
N THR A 37 2.70 -1.20 10.04
CA THR A 37 3.92 -0.61 10.60
C THR A 37 4.63 -1.63 11.48
N LEU A 38 5.93 -1.80 11.27
CA LEU A 38 6.77 -2.62 12.14
C LEU A 38 7.37 -1.73 13.23
N CYS A 39 7.33 -2.17 14.48
CA CYS A 39 8.02 -1.48 15.58
C CYS A 39 8.85 -2.49 16.36
N CYS A 40 10.14 -2.23 16.51
CA CYS A 40 11.03 -3.07 17.33
C CYS A 40 10.65 -3.07 18.83
N CYS A 41 9.79 -2.16 19.26
CA CYS A 41 9.34 -2.05 20.65
C CYS A 41 8.01 -2.77 20.93
N GLY A 42 7.43 -3.49 19.95
CA GLY A 42 6.19 -4.26 20.13
C GLY A 42 4.91 -3.43 20.36
N GLY A 43 5.00 -2.09 20.24
CA GLY A 43 3.84 -1.20 20.39
C GLY A 43 2.92 -1.23 19.17
N ALA A 44 1.61 -1.23 19.41
CA ALA A 44 0.61 -1.18 18.35
C ALA A 44 0.57 0.19 17.64
N GLY A 45 0.74 0.19 16.31
CA GLY A 45 0.56 1.36 15.45
C GLY A 45 1.84 2.13 15.12
N ARG A 46 1.67 3.35 14.55
CA ARG A 46 2.75 4.24 14.13
C ARG A 46 3.62 4.58 15.35
N SER A 47 4.75 3.91 15.50
CA SER A 47 5.62 4.11 16.65
C SER A 47 6.33 5.46 16.53
N THR A 48 6.52 6.15 17.65
CA THR A 48 7.48 7.27 17.74
C THR A 48 8.92 6.76 17.80
N CYS A 49 9.13 5.44 17.67
CA CYS A 49 10.44 4.84 17.68
C CYS A 49 11.18 5.28 16.41
N ALA A 50 12.18 6.15 16.61
CA ALA A 50 12.98 6.69 15.52
C ALA A 50 13.59 5.59 14.63
N HIS A 51 13.94 4.44 15.21
CA HIS A 51 14.53 3.30 14.50
C HIS A 51 13.56 2.56 13.58
N SER A 52 12.25 2.73 13.76
CA SER A 52 11.23 1.99 13.00
C SER A 52 10.17 2.89 12.35
N ARG A 53 10.43 4.21 12.33
CA ARG A 53 9.49 5.24 11.83
C ARG A 53 8.96 4.99 10.42
N PHE A 54 9.77 4.37 9.56
CA PHE A 54 9.44 4.03 8.18
C PHE A 54 9.46 2.53 7.91
N ALA A 55 9.53 1.70 8.95
CA ALA A 55 9.49 0.26 8.78
C ALA A 55 8.04 -0.21 8.61
N PHE A 56 7.76 -0.94 7.54
CA PHE A 56 6.41 -1.46 7.27
C PHE A 56 6.47 -2.75 6.45
N THR A 57 5.35 -3.45 6.43
CA THR A 57 5.07 -4.58 5.55
C THR A 57 3.77 -4.33 4.81
N VAL A 58 3.79 -4.53 3.50
CA VAL A 58 2.58 -4.59 2.68
C VAL A 58 2.21 -6.06 2.51
N THR A 59 0.96 -6.41 2.81
CA THR A 59 0.44 -7.76 2.56
C THR A 59 -0.81 -7.67 1.69
N THR A 60 -0.92 -8.58 0.72
CA THR A 60 -2.13 -8.72 -0.10
C THR A 60 -2.79 -10.08 0.14
N TRP A 61 -4.11 -10.08 0.12
CA TRP A 61 -4.93 -11.29 0.22
C TRP A 61 -6.03 -11.27 -0.82
N THR A 62 -6.36 -12.46 -1.31
CA THR A 62 -7.45 -12.66 -2.24
C THR A 62 -8.47 -13.64 -1.65
N MET A 63 -9.74 -13.33 -1.83
CA MET A 63 -10.85 -14.22 -1.51
C MET A 63 -11.70 -14.43 -2.76
N ASN A 64 -11.90 -15.69 -3.12
CA ASN A 64 -12.81 -16.07 -4.18
C ASN A 64 -14.26 -16.13 -3.64
N LEU A 65 -15.20 -15.53 -4.37
CA LEU A 65 -16.62 -15.46 -4.03
C LEU A 65 -17.46 -16.56 -4.70
N THR A 66 -16.86 -17.52 -5.39
CA THR A 66 -17.59 -18.62 -6.01
C THR A 66 -18.27 -19.52 -4.98
N THR A 67 -19.46 -20.01 -5.31
CA THR A 67 -20.33 -20.79 -4.42
C THR A 67 -19.92 -22.26 -4.27
N ASP A 68 -18.92 -22.71 -5.01
CA ASP A 68 -18.42 -24.09 -5.00
C ASP A 68 -17.45 -24.39 -3.86
N LYS A 69 -16.90 -23.36 -3.21
CA LYS A 69 -15.94 -23.48 -2.11
C LYS A 69 -16.28 -22.53 -0.96
N PRO A 70 -15.87 -22.86 0.28
CA PRO A 70 -15.98 -21.93 1.39
C PRO A 70 -15.18 -20.65 1.07
N MET A 71 -15.85 -19.50 1.22
CA MET A 71 -15.22 -18.19 1.09
C MET A 71 -14.15 -18.02 2.17
N ALA A 72 -12.89 -18.11 1.77
CA ALA A 72 -11.74 -17.99 2.65
C ALA A 72 -10.71 -17.03 2.06
N TRP A 73 -10.09 -16.23 2.91
CA TRP A 73 -8.97 -15.38 2.53
C TRP A 73 -7.71 -16.21 2.34
N VAL A 74 -7.06 -16.02 1.20
CA VAL A 74 -5.75 -16.58 0.89
C VAL A 74 -4.75 -15.44 0.85
N LYS A 75 -3.63 -15.58 1.56
CA LYS A 75 -2.53 -14.59 1.48
C LYS A 75 -1.82 -14.78 0.15
N ASP A 76 -1.73 -13.72 -0.66
CA ASP A 76 -1.12 -13.79 -2.00
C ASP A 76 0.37 -13.43 -1.95
N SER A 77 0.70 -12.32 -1.29
CA SER A 77 2.05 -11.74 -1.31
C SER A 77 2.33 -10.93 -0.05
N VAL A 78 3.62 -10.82 0.27
CA VAL A 78 4.16 -9.98 1.34
C VAL A 78 5.37 -9.24 0.76
N LEU A 79 5.40 -7.92 0.93
CA LEU A 79 6.50 -7.04 0.52
C LEU A 79 6.96 -6.22 1.73
N HIS A 80 8.22 -6.39 2.11
CA HIS A 80 8.81 -5.59 3.19
C HIS A 80 9.35 -4.25 2.67
N CYS A 81 9.46 -3.25 3.54
CA CYS A 81 9.92 -1.91 3.15
C CYS A 81 11.35 -1.91 2.57
N ASP A 82 12.24 -2.75 3.08
CA ASP A 82 13.61 -2.91 2.58
C ASP A 82 13.63 -3.56 1.19
N GLU A 83 12.77 -4.57 0.94
CA GLU A 83 12.57 -5.14 -0.39
C GLU A 83 12.06 -4.09 -1.37
N LEU A 84 11.09 -3.27 -0.98
CA LEU A 84 10.57 -2.18 -1.81
C LEU A 84 11.66 -1.18 -2.18
N TRP A 85 12.44 -0.72 -1.20
CA TRP A 85 13.49 0.28 -1.42
C TRP A 85 14.69 -0.27 -2.19
N ALA A 86 14.82 -1.59 -2.30
CA ALA A 86 15.84 -2.27 -3.07
C ALA A 86 15.39 -2.59 -4.51
N LEU A 87 14.13 -2.31 -4.88
CA LEU A 87 13.65 -2.54 -6.23
C LEU A 87 14.39 -1.65 -7.24
N PRO A 88 14.81 -2.20 -8.40
CA PRO A 88 15.32 -1.39 -9.50
C PRO A 88 14.30 -0.32 -9.92
N GLY A 89 14.77 0.92 -10.06
CA GLY A 89 13.93 2.08 -10.39
C GLY A 89 13.44 2.86 -9.16
N TYR A 90 13.64 2.36 -7.94
CA TYR A 90 13.31 3.09 -6.71
C TYR A 90 14.41 4.12 -6.33
N GLU A 91 15.51 4.17 -7.08
CA GLU A 91 16.60 5.09 -6.82
C GLU A 91 16.14 6.55 -6.91
N GLY A 92 16.43 7.33 -5.87
CA GLY A 92 16.04 8.75 -5.79
C GLY A 92 14.69 9.01 -5.13
N LEU A 93 13.87 7.98 -4.88
CA LEU A 93 12.66 8.11 -4.07
C LEU A 93 12.99 8.11 -2.56
N PRO A 94 12.22 8.85 -1.75
CA PRO A 94 12.42 8.84 -0.30
C PRO A 94 12.03 7.50 0.30
N ARG A 95 12.86 6.98 1.21
CA ARG A 95 12.63 5.73 1.95
C ARG A 95 11.70 5.96 3.14
N VAL A 96 10.43 6.21 2.83
CA VAL A 96 9.37 6.54 3.79
C VAL A 96 8.23 5.53 3.76
N HIS A 97 7.30 5.66 4.70
CA HIS A 97 6.08 4.86 4.73
C HIS A 97 5.22 5.18 3.50
N VAL A 98 4.85 4.15 2.75
CA VAL A 98 3.90 4.25 1.63
C VAL A 98 2.48 4.48 2.13
N LYS A 99 1.66 5.18 1.34
CA LYS A 99 0.29 5.54 1.72
C LYS A 99 -0.71 5.23 0.63
N CYS A 100 -1.99 5.25 0.98
CA CYS A 100 -3.15 5.18 0.10
C CYS A 100 -3.05 4.04 -0.93
N PRO A 101 -3.02 2.77 -0.48
CA PRO A 101 -2.95 1.64 -1.39
C PRO A 101 -4.17 1.63 -2.31
N VAL A 102 -3.96 1.48 -3.61
CA VAL A 102 -5.02 1.33 -4.62
C VAL A 102 -4.70 0.12 -5.48
N VAL A 103 -5.65 -0.81 -5.60
CA VAL A 103 -5.51 -1.98 -6.48
C VAL A 103 -5.83 -1.56 -7.90
N SER A 104 -4.95 -1.88 -8.86
CA SER A 104 -5.21 -1.61 -10.28
C SER A 104 -6.41 -2.43 -10.79
N LEU A 105 -7.24 -1.79 -11.62
CA LEU A 105 -8.40 -2.43 -12.24
C LEU A 105 -7.99 -3.40 -13.36
N ASP A 106 -6.92 -3.08 -14.10
CA ASP A 106 -6.46 -3.88 -15.24
C ASP A 106 -5.71 -5.14 -14.79
N ASN A 107 -4.89 -5.00 -13.74
CA ASN A 107 -4.14 -6.10 -13.15
C ASN A 107 -4.18 -6.01 -11.63
N PRO A 108 -4.93 -6.87 -10.92
CA PRO A 108 -5.06 -6.78 -9.48
C PRO A 108 -3.75 -7.05 -8.73
N ASP A 109 -2.74 -7.64 -9.35
CA ASP A 109 -1.41 -7.83 -8.76
C ASP A 109 -0.57 -6.54 -8.71
N ILE A 110 -0.98 -5.50 -9.45
CA ILE A 110 -0.37 -4.18 -9.37
C ILE A 110 -1.11 -3.36 -8.32
N ILE A 111 -0.36 -2.91 -7.31
CA ILE A 111 -0.83 -2.00 -6.28
C ILE A 111 -0.12 -0.66 -6.43
N CYS A 112 -0.91 0.40 -6.48
CA CYS A 112 -0.43 1.77 -6.48
C CYS A 112 -0.28 2.28 -5.05
N PHE A 113 0.79 3.03 -4.78
CA PHE A 113 1.03 3.68 -3.51
C PHE A 113 1.45 5.13 -3.69
N LEU A 114 1.11 5.97 -2.73
CA LEU A 114 1.64 7.31 -2.58
C LEU A 114 2.92 7.29 -1.74
N VAL A 115 3.99 7.85 -2.28
CA VAL A 115 5.24 8.14 -1.59
C VAL A 115 5.35 9.66 -1.48
N SER A 116 5.67 10.19 -0.29
CA SER A 116 5.69 11.63 -0.06
C SER A 116 6.83 11.99 0.88
N ASN A 117 7.67 12.96 0.49
CA ASN A 117 8.77 13.41 1.34
C ASN A 117 8.31 14.36 2.48
N CYS A 118 7.00 14.62 2.59
CA CYS A 118 6.40 15.46 3.64
C CYS A 118 6.72 14.99 5.07
N ASP A 119 7.00 13.69 5.27
CA ASP A 119 7.37 13.15 6.59
C ASP A 119 8.85 13.38 6.95
N ILE A 120 9.66 13.87 6.00
CA ILE A 120 11.10 14.15 6.16
C ILE A 120 11.39 15.65 6.16
N LEU A 121 10.67 16.44 5.36
CA LEU A 121 10.97 17.86 5.13
C LEU A 121 10.17 18.80 6.04
N ASP A 122 10.85 19.84 6.55
CA ASP A 122 10.25 20.89 7.37
C ASP A 122 9.59 22.00 6.53
N THR A 123 10.06 22.21 5.29
CA THR A 123 9.58 23.26 4.38
C THR A 123 8.51 22.74 3.42
N TYR A 124 7.58 23.61 3.01
CA TYR A 124 6.50 23.26 2.08
C TYR A 124 6.93 23.30 0.61
N GLU A 125 7.89 24.15 0.25
CA GLU A 125 8.30 24.40 -1.14
C GLU A 125 9.02 23.21 -1.79
N ASP A 126 9.64 22.36 -0.97
CA ASP A 126 10.41 21.18 -1.40
C ASP A 126 9.58 19.89 -1.33
N ARG A 127 8.31 19.99 -0.93
CA ARG A 127 7.42 18.83 -0.82
C ARG A 127 7.11 18.27 -2.19
N ARG A 128 7.32 16.98 -2.31
CA ARG A 128 7.11 16.20 -3.53
C ARG A 128 6.41 14.91 -3.17
N GLU A 129 5.54 14.51 -4.06
CA GLU A 129 4.75 13.29 -3.94
C GLU A 129 4.90 12.50 -5.21
N TRP A 130 4.93 11.18 -5.09
CA TRP A 130 5.06 10.25 -6.19
C TRP A 130 4.00 9.17 -6.06
N MET A 131 3.33 8.86 -7.16
CA MET A 131 2.58 7.62 -7.29
C MET A 131 3.54 6.55 -7.81
N ILE A 132 3.74 5.49 -7.04
CA ILE A 132 4.46 4.31 -7.49
C ILE A 132 3.47 3.20 -7.78
N GLN A 133 3.75 2.39 -8.80
CA GLN A 133 3.01 1.17 -9.10
C GLN A 133 3.94 -0.02 -8.89
N VAL A 134 3.52 -0.95 -8.05
CA VAL A 134 4.31 -2.13 -7.71
C VAL A 134 3.53 -3.38 -8.08
N ASP A 135 4.12 -4.22 -8.92
CA ASP A 135 3.63 -5.58 -9.13
C ASP A 135 4.06 -6.42 -7.92
N MET A 136 3.08 -6.74 -7.09
CA MET A 136 3.29 -7.44 -5.82
C MET A 136 3.62 -8.92 -6.00
N ARG A 137 3.30 -9.50 -7.16
CA ARG A 137 3.54 -10.91 -7.46
C ARG A 137 4.99 -11.15 -7.88
N SER A 138 5.48 -10.30 -8.78
CA SER A 138 6.87 -10.32 -9.26
C SER A 138 7.82 -9.52 -8.37
N LYS A 139 7.28 -8.75 -7.42
CA LYS A 139 8.02 -7.76 -6.60
C LYS A 139 8.83 -6.84 -7.49
N ALA A 140 8.16 -6.15 -8.41
CA ALA A 140 8.79 -5.25 -9.36
C ALA A 140 8.13 -3.88 -9.35
N LEU A 141 8.95 -2.84 -9.50
CA LEU A 141 8.47 -1.47 -9.68
C LEU A 141 8.07 -1.30 -11.15
N VAL A 142 6.79 -1.04 -11.40
CA VAL A 142 6.20 -0.94 -12.74
C VAL A 142 6.26 0.48 -13.27
N ALA A 143 5.95 1.46 -12.41
CA ALA A 143 5.93 2.87 -12.78
C ALA A 143 6.18 3.76 -11.56
N VAL A 144 6.69 4.96 -11.83
CA VAL A 144 6.87 6.06 -10.88
C VAL A 144 6.45 7.34 -11.57
N GLU A 145 5.49 8.05 -10.99
CA GLU A 145 4.97 9.30 -11.52
C GLU A 145 5.01 10.37 -10.41
N GLU A 146 5.75 11.46 -10.61
CA GLU A 146 5.81 12.60 -9.67
C GLU A 146 4.60 13.52 -9.88
N PHE A 147 3.96 13.91 -8.78
CA PHE A 147 2.97 14.98 -8.77
C PHE A 147 3.69 16.33 -8.79
N THR A 148 3.72 16.99 -9.95
CA THR A 148 4.20 18.37 -10.04
C THR A 148 3.16 19.33 -9.49
N ALA A 149 3.55 20.25 -8.60
CA ALA A 149 2.67 21.23 -7.96
C ALA A 149 1.87 22.12 -8.94
N ASP A 150 2.24 22.17 -10.22
CA ASP A 150 1.44 22.79 -11.29
C ASP A 150 0.03 22.18 -11.39
N ALA A 151 -0.16 20.94 -10.91
CA ALA A 151 -1.45 20.26 -10.83
C ALA A 151 -2.40 20.87 -9.78
N TRP A 152 -1.90 21.59 -8.76
CA TRP A 152 -2.77 22.26 -7.79
C TRP A 152 -3.41 23.54 -8.36
N LYS A 153 -2.91 24.03 -9.51
CA LYS A 153 -3.58 25.07 -10.33
C LYS A 153 -4.52 24.49 -11.39
N ALA A 154 -4.56 23.18 -11.56
CA ALA A 154 -5.41 22.49 -12.52
C ALA A 154 -6.31 21.50 -11.77
N ASP A 155 -7.36 22.05 -11.18
CA ASP A 155 -8.59 21.39 -10.72
C ASP A 155 -8.68 19.87 -10.99
N PHE A 156 -8.78 19.06 -9.93
CA PHE A 156 -9.47 17.76 -9.88
C PHE A 156 -9.19 16.70 -10.97
N HIS A 157 -8.16 16.81 -11.78
CA HIS A 157 -7.84 15.81 -12.78
C HIS A 157 -6.89 14.76 -12.22
N LEU A 158 -7.47 13.74 -11.57
CA LEU A 158 -6.83 12.42 -11.52
C LEU A 158 -6.41 12.05 -12.96
N PRO A 159 -5.20 11.49 -13.18
CA PRO A 159 -4.80 11.00 -14.49
C PRO A 159 -5.91 10.10 -15.04
N ALA A 160 -6.26 10.28 -16.32
CA ALA A 160 -7.40 9.60 -16.95
C ALA A 160 -7.40 8.05 -16.85
N LYS A 161 -6.31 7.45 -16.39
CA LYS A 161 -6.19 6.02 -16.07
C LYS A 161 -6.85 5.62 -14.73
N LEU A 162 -7.36 6.57 -13.94
CA LEU A 162 -7.99 6.34 -12.63
C LEU A 162 -9.44 6.85 -12.55
N GLN A 163 -10.08 7.14 -13.68
CA GLN A 163 -11.49 7.52 -13.69
C GLN A 163 -12.37 6.28 -13.95
N CYS A 164 -13.11 5.90 -12.89
CA CYS A 164 -14.24 4.97 -12.73
C CYS A 164 -14.64 4.03 -13.89
#